data_AF-A0A2K3K880-F1
#
_entry.id   AF-A0A2K3K880-F1
#
_cell.length_a   1.000
_cell.length_b   1.000
_cell.length_c   1.000
_cell.angle_alpha   90.00
_cell.angle_beta   90.00
_cell.angle_gamma   90.00
#
_symmetry.space_group_name_H-M   'P 1'
#
loop_
_entity.id
_entity.type
_entity.pdbx_description
1 polymer ?
#
loop_
_entity_poly.entity_id
_entity_poly.type
_entity_poly.pdbx_seq_one_letter_code
_entity_poly.pdbx_strand_id
1 'polypeptide(L)' 'VVPPSQARKIYQALKEKGVPVALVEYEGEQHGFRKAENIKYTLEQQMVFFARLIGRFNVADDITPVKIDNFDRE' A
#
# COMPACT_ATOMS: atom_id res chain seq x y z
N VAL A 1 -13.94 14.29 -0.95
CA VAL A 1 -12.53 14.47 -1.40
C VAL A 1 -11.67 14.72 -0.18
N VAL A 2 -10.55 14.02 -0.04
CA VAL A 2 -9.64 14.09 1.12
C VAL A 2 -8.24 14.53 0.64
N PRO A 3 -7.54 15.46 1.30
CA PRO A 3 -6.21 15.92 0.87
C PRO A 3 -5.12 14.82 1.00
N PRO A 4 -4.16 14.74 0.06
CA PRO A 4 -3.03 13.78 0.15
C PRO A 4 -2.17 13.94 1.41
N SER A 5 -2.05 15.18 1.92
CA SER A 5 -1.30 15.48 3.13
C SER A 5 -1.80 14.72 4.36
N GLN A 6 -3.09 14.35 4.41
CA GLN A 6 -3.64 13.56 5.50
C GLN A 6 -3.14 12.12 5.48
N ALA A 7 -3.09 11.48 4.30
CA ALA A 7 -2.53 10.14 4.14
C ALA A 7 -1.03 10.12 4.49
N ARG A 8 -0.27 11.12 4.03
CA ARG A 8 1.16 11.25 4.36
C ARG A 8 1.40 11.41 5.86
N LYS A 9 0.58 12.22 6.56
CA LYS A 9 0.66 12.37 8.03
C LYS A 9 0.44 11.05 8.75
N ILE A 10 -0.57 10.28 8.35
CA ILE A 10 -0.85 8.97 8.96
C ILE A 10 0.30 7.99 8.68
N TYR A 11 0.78 7.93 7.44
CA TYR A 11 1.91 7.09 7.05
C TYR A 11 3.15 7.37 7.92
N GLN A 12 3.56 8.64 8.04
CA GLN A 12 4.73 9.01 8.85
C GLN A 12 4.53 8.63 10.32
N ALA A 13 3.37 8.93 10.90
CA ALA A 13 3.10 8.60 12.29
C ALA A 13 3.08 7.07 12.57
N LEU A 14 2.63 6.26 11.61
CA LEU A 14 2.69 4.79 11.73
C LEU A 14 4.12 4.28 11.55
N LYS A 15 4.85 4.83 10.58
CA LYS A 15 6.24 4.48 10.29
C LYS A 15 7.14 4.74 11.50
N GLU A 16 7.05 5.93 12.10
CA GLU A 16 7.82 6.32 13.29
C GLU A 16 7.50 5.44 14.50
N LYS A 17 6.28 4.92 14.61
CA LYS A 17 5.86 4.01 15.68
C LYS A 17 6.29 2.55 15.47
N GLY A 18 7.01 2.24 14.39
CA GLY A 18 7.41 0.86 14.08
C GLY A 18 6.25 -0.03 13.62
N VAL A 19 5.12 0.56 13.20
CA VAL A 19 3.97 -0.21 12.69
C VAL A 19 4.17 -0.51 11.20
N PRO A 20 3.93 -1.75 10.74
CA PRO A 20 3.96 -2.08 9.32
C PRO A 20 3.03 -1.18 8.50
N VAL A 21 3.60 -0.49 7.51
CA VAL A 21 2.85 0.48 6.71
C VAL A 21 3.44 0.62 5.31
N ALA A 22 2.59 0.84 4.31
CA ALA A 22 2.97 1.19 2.96
C ALA A 22 2.13 2.40 2.48
N LEU A 23 2.74 3.29 1.71
CA LEU A 23 2.06 4.43 1.07
C LEU A 23 2.24 4.34 -0.45
N VAL A 24 1.12 4.35 -1.17
CA VAL A 24 1.10 4.41 -2.63
C VAL A 24 0.35 5.67 -3.03
N GLU A 25 0.96 6.49 -3.89
CA GLU A 25 0.39 7.72 -4.42
C GLU A 25 0.32 7.64 -5.95
N TYR A 26 -0.81 8.05 -6.53
CA TYR A 26 -1.02 8.04 -7.97
C TYR A 26 -1.18 9.46 -8.50
N GLU A 27 -0.28 9.87 -9.37
CA GLU A 27 -0.39 11.16 -10.05
C GLU A 27 -1.53 11.16 -11.07
N GLY A 28 -2.31 12.24 -11.08
CA GLY A 28 -3.45 12.40 -11.99
C GLY A 28 -4.72 11.64 -11.60
N GLU A 29 -4.71 10.90 -10.49
CA GLU A 29 -5.93 10.38 -9.87
C GLU A 29 -6.46 11.35 -8.80
N GLN A 30 -7.76 11.25 -8.49
CA GLN A 30 -8.41 12.09 -7.47
C GLN A 30 -9.08 11.20 -6.41
N HIS A 31 -10.29 11.57 -5.98
CA HIS A 31 -11.04 10.79 -5.00
C HIS A 31 -11.71 9.59 -5.68
N GLY A 32 -11.01 8.46 -5.63
CA GLY A 32 -11.31 7.26 -6.42
C GLY A 32 -10.39 7.16 -7.64
N PHE A 33 -10.06 5.93 -8.03
CA PHE A 33 -9.20 5.66 -9.18
C PHE A 33 -10.06 5.42 -10.43
N ARG A 34 -9.65 5.99 -11.56
CA ARG A 34 -10.32 5.80 -12.86
C ARG A 34 -9.49 4.99 -13.84
N LYS A 35 -8.16 5.05 -13.76
CA LYS A 35 -7.31 4.26 -14.65
C LYS A 35 -7.32 2.80 -14.19
N ALA A 36 -7.64 1.90 -15.12
CA ALA A 36 -7.73 0.47 -14.84
C ALA A 36 -6.41 -0.09 -14.26
N GLU A 37 -5.26 0.43 -14.70
CA GLU A 37 -3.93 0.08 -14.18
C GLU A 37 -3.77 0.39 -12.69
N ASN A 38 -4.23 1.56 -12.22
CA ASN A 38 -4.14 1.97 -10.82
C ASN A 38 -5.12 1.18 -9.95
N ILE A 39 -6.31 0.88 -10.48
CA ILE A 39 -7.30 0.03 -9.79
C ILE A 39 -6.70 -1.37 -9.59
N LYS A 40 -6.21 -1.99 -10.68
CA LYS A 40 -5.60 -3.32 -10.65
C LYS A 40 -4.42 -3.36 -9.70
N TYR A 41 -3.46 -2.44 -9.85
CA TYR A 41 -2.29 -2.37 -8.99
C TYR A 41 -2.69 -2.21 -7.52
N THR A 42 -3.63 -1.32 -7.19
CA THR A 42 -4.07 -1.14 -5.79
C THR A 42 -4.63 -2.45 -5.22
N LEU A 43 -5.50 -3.14 -5.96
CA LEU A 43 -6.10 -4.40 -5.49
C LEU A 43 -5.04 -5.49 -5.28
N GLU A 44 -4.11 -5.62 -6.22
CA GLU A 44 -2.97 -6.54 -6.14
C GLU A 44 -2.13 -6.26 -4.89
N GLN A 45 -1.76 -5.00 -4.66
CA GLN A 45 -0.96 -4.62 -3.50
C GLN A 45 -1.70 -4.77 -2.17
N GLN A 46 -3.01 -4.50 -2.13
CA GLN A 46 -3.81 -4.76 -0.93
C GLN A 46 -3.86 -6.26 -0.60
N MET A 47 -4.07 -7.11 -1.60
CA MET A 47 -4.07 -8.56 -1.44
C MET A 47 -2.71 -9.05 -0.92
N VAL A 48 -1.62 -8.60 -1.54
CA VAL A 48 -0.25 -8.93 -1.11
C VAL A 48 0.03 -8.44 0.32
N PHE A 49 -0.38 -7.23 0.66
CA PHE A 49 -0.20 -6.67 2.01
C PHE A 49 -0.88 -7.54 3.07
N PHE A 50 -2.15 -7.91 2.88
CA PHE A 50 -2.87 -8.77 3.83
C PHE A 50 -2.34 -10.21 3.84
N ALA A 51 -2.01 -10.78 2.69
CA ALA A 51 -1.44 -12.12 2.59
C ALA A 51 -0.11 -12.22 3.36
N ARG A 52 0.77 -11.23 3.22
CA ARG A 52 2.09 -11.20 3.88
C ARG A 52 1.98 -10.93 5.38
N LEU A 53 1.18 -9.94 5.80
CA LEU A 53 1.13 -9.50 7.21
C LEU A 53 0.20 -10.35 8.09
N ILE A 54 -0.98 -10.69 7.58
CA ILE A 54 -2.02 -11.38 8.35
C ILE A 54 -2.01 -12.87 8.04
N GLY A 55 -2.03 -13.22 6.75
CA GLY A 55 -2.11 -14.60 6.30
C GLY A 55 -0.81 -15.39 6.44
N ARG A 56 0.34 -14.71 6.36
CA ARG A 56 1.69 -15.31 6.31
C ARG A 56 1.85 -16.32 5.17
N PHE A 57 1.32 -16.00 4.00
CA PHE A 57 1.46 -16.82 2.79
C PHE A 57 1.77 -15.97 1.56
N ASN A 58 2.23 -16.62 0.49
CA ASN A 58 2.46 -16.00 -0.81
C ASN A 58 1.21 -16.14 -1.68
N VAL A 59 0.81 -15.04 -2.33
CA VAL A 59 -0.27 -15.06 -3.32
C VAL A 59 0.11 -15.94 -4.51
N ALA A 60 -0.88 -16.45 -5.23
CA ALA A 60 -0.65 -17.38 -6.34
C ALA A 60 -0.02 -16.70 -7.57
N ASP A 61 -0.42 -15.46 -7.83
CA ASP A 61 0.07 -14.68 -8.97
C ASP A 61 1.45 -14.07 -8.67
N ASP A 62 2.27 -13.94 -9.72
CA ASP A 62 3.55 -13.23 -9.62
C ASP A 62 3.31 -11.72 -9.60
N ILE A 63 3.29 -11.15 -8.39
CA ILE A 63 3.05 -9.73 -8.15
C ILE A 63 4.29 -9.15 -7.46
N THR A 64 4.91 -8.15 -8.07
CA THR A 64 5.98 -7.38 -7.42
C THR A 64 5.40 -6.66 -6.20
N PRO A 65 5.82 -7.00 -4.97
CA PRO A 65 5.22 -6.46 -3.77
C PRO A 65 5.67 -5.01 -3.55
N VAL A 66 4.75 -4.18 -3.08
CA VAL A 66 5.09 -2.87 -2.50
C VAL A 66 5.93 -3.07 -1.25
N LYS A 67 6.95 -2.21 -1.08
CA LYS A 67 7.74 -2.17 0.15
C LYS A 67 6.81 -1.86 1.33
N ILE A 68 6.88 -2.68 2.36
CA ILE A 68 6.20 -2.45 3.63
C ILE A 68 7.26 -1.99 4.64
N ASP A 69 7.25 -0.69 4.96
CA ASP A 69 8.10 -0.16 6.02
C ASP A 69 7.78 -0.85 7.35
N ASN A 70 8.80 -1.07 8.18
CA ASN A 70 8.72 -1.81 9.45
C ASN A 70 8.28 -3.29 9.34
N PHE A 71 8.35 -3.88 8.15
CA PHE A 71 8.12 -5.31 7.94
C PHE A 71 9.18 -5.92 7.04
N ASP A 72 9.45 -5.28 5.91
CA ASP A 72 10.53 -5.67 5.01
C ASP A 72 11.87 -5.29 5.64
N ARG A 73 12.72 -6.28 5.90
CA ARG A 73 14.10 -6.05 6.33
C ARG A 73 14.90 -5.51 5.13
N GLU A 74 15.73 -4.51 5.38
CA GLU A 74 16.77 -4.09 4.42
C GLU A 74 17.79 -5.21 4.18
#